data_AF-A0A653C6T5-F1
#
_entry.id   AF-A0A653C6T5-F1
#
_cell.length_a   1.000
_cell.length_b   1.000
_cell.length_c   1.000
_cell.angle_alpha   90.00
_cell.angle_beta   90.00
_cell.angle_gamma   90.00
#
_symmetry.space_group_name_H-M   'P 1'
#
loop_
_entity.id
_entity.type
_entity.pdbx_description
1 polymer ?
#
loop_
_entity_poly.entity_id
_entity_poly.type
_entity_poly.pdbx_seq_one_letter_code
_entity_poly.pdbx_strand_id
1 'polypeptide(L)' 'MLRVMQINLQHKKAATAALCKIFEAEAIDVALIQEPWISGKRVMGLGNIRGTKQL' A
#
# COMPACT_ATOMS: atom_id res chain seq x y z
N MET A 1 -15.33 7.87 10.83
CA MET A 1 -14.23 7.51 11.76
C MET A 1 -13.06 7.09 10.89
N LEU A 2 -11.88 7.68 11.10
CA LEU A 2 -10.70 7.41 10.27
C LEU A 2 -10.19 5.98 10.52
N ARG A 3 -10.06 5.16 9.46
CA ARG A 3 -9.51 3.81 9.52
C ARG A 3 -8.07 3.80 9.01
N VAL A 4 -7.15 3.46 9.90
CA VAL A 4 -5.71 3.42 9.62
C VAL A 4 -5.19 1.99 9.75
N MET A 5 -4.35 1.56 8.81
CA MET A 5 -3.66 0.28 8.84
C MET A 5 -2.15 0.48 8.77
N GLN A 6 -1.39 -0.32 9.51
CA GLN A 6 0.05 -0.41 9.38
C GLN A 6 0.45 -1.81 8.91
N ILE A 7 1.34 -1.90 7.92
CA ILE A 7 1.74 -3.17 7.31
C ILE A 7 3.18 -3.14 6.83
N ASN A 8 3.90 -4.23 7.05
CA ASN A 8 5.20 -4.49 6.43
C ASN A 8 5.01 -5.44 5.23
N LEU A 9 5.51 -5.06 4.04
CA LEU A 9 5.36 -5.85 2.81
C LEU A 9 6.57 -6.73 2.49
N GLN A 10 7.65 -6.65 3.28
CA GLN A 10 8.88 -7.45 3.16
C GLN A 10 9.46 -7.47 1.74
N HIS A 11 9.34 -6.35 1.04
CA HIS A 11 9.70 -6.16 -0.36
C HIS A 11 8.99 -7.10 -1.35
N LYS A 12 7.87 -7.74 -0.95
CA LYS A 12 7.17 -8.76 -1.74
C LYS A 12 6.08 -8.18 -2.63
N LYS A 13 6.14 -8.54 -3.92
CA LYS A 13 5.06 -8.29 -4.90
C LYS A 13 3.73 -8.89 -4.45
N ALA A 14 3.74 -10.12 -3.93
CA ALA A 14 2.53 -10.82 -3.49
C ALA A 14 1.84 -10.10 -2.31
N ALA A 15 2.61 -9.66 -1.31
CA ALA A 15 2.08 -8.89 -0.18
C ALA A 15 1.48 -7.54 -0.65
N THR A 16 2.13 -6.88 -1.60
CA THR A 16 1.62 -5.63 -2.21
C THR A 16 0.28 -5.84 -2.91
N ALA A 17 0.13 -6.94 -3.66
CA ALA A 17 -1.13 -7.27 -4.32
C ALA A 17 -2.25 -7.61 -3.33
N ALA A 18 -1.93 -8.30 -2.22
CA ALA A 18 -2.88 -8.56 -1.15
C ALA A 18 -3.32 -7.26 -0.46
N LEU A 19 -2.39 -6.35 -0.18
CA LEU A 19 -2.68 -5.02 0.35
C LEU A 19 -3.67 -4.26 -0.54
N CYS A 20 -3.49 -4.25 -1.86
CA CYS A 20 -4.41 -3.55 -2.76
C CYS A 20 -5.85 -4.06 -2.61
N LYS A 21 -6.04 -5.38 -2.55
CA LYS A 21 -7.35 -6.01 -2.37
C LYS A 21 -7.98 -5.66 -1.02
N ILE A 22 -7.18 -5.70 0.05
CA ILE A 22 -7.63 -5.30 1.40
C ILE A 22 -8.06 -3.85 1.39
N PHE A 23 -7.25 -2.96 0.80
CA PHE A 23 -7.53 -1.52 0.77
C PHE A 23 -8.85 -1.20 0.04
N GLU A 24 -9.14 -1.91 -1.06
CA GLU A 24 -10.40 -1.80 -1.80
C GLU A 24 -11.60 -2.38 -1.02
N ALA A 25 -11.42 -3.52 -0.34
CA ALA A 25 -12.51 -4.21 0.35
C ALA A 25 -12.87 -3.62 1.72
N GLU A 26 -11.89 -3.08 2.44
CA GLU A 26 -12.00 -2.74 3.86
C GLU A 26 -12.24 -1.25 4.12
N ALA A 27 -12.54 -0.42 3.11
CA ALA A 27 -12.74 1.02 3.27
C ALA A 27 -11.65 1.68 4.17
N ILE A 28 -10.39 1.30 3.94
CA ILE A 28 -9.25 1.85 4.68
C ILE A 28 -8.95 3.24 4.12
N ASP A 29 -8.83 4.23 5.01
CA ASP A 29 -8.55 5.61 4.61
C ASP A 29 -7.04 5.83 4.42
N VAL A 30 -6.21 5.24 5.30
CA VAL A 30 -4.75 5.44 5.32
C VAL A 30 -4.01 4.13 5.60
N ALA A 31 -2.96 3.86 4.82
CA ALA A 31 -1.98 2.79 5.11
C ALA A 31 -0.57 3.33 5.34
N LEU A 32 0.07 2.89 6.42
CA LEU A 32 1.49 3.10 6.71
C LEU A 32 2.27 1.84 6.33
N ILE A 33 3.07 1.94 5.26
CA ILE A 33 3.74 0.79 4.64
C ILE A 33 5.23 0.79 5.00
N GLN A 34 5.72 -0.33 5.54
CA GLN A 34 7.16 -0.60 5.70
C GLN A 34 7.64 -1.64 4.67
N GLU A 35 8.92 -1.56 4.29
CA GLU A 35 9.57 -2.45 3.31
C GLU A 35 8.72 -2.67 2.03
N PRO A 36 8.34 -1.61 1.30
CA PRO A 36 7.50 -1.75 0.12
C PRO A 36 8.21 -2.54 -0.99
N TRP A 37 7.44 -3.08 -1.93
CA TRP A 37 8.00 -3.64 -3.16
C TRP A 37 8.57 -2.51 -4.03
N ILE A 38 9.89 -2.51 -4.18
CA ILE A 38 10.64 -1.50 -4.95
C ILE A 38 11.27 -2.16 -6.19
N SER A 39 11.24 -1.44 -7.31
CA SER A 39 12.01 -1.76 -8.51
C SER A 39 12.81 -0.51 -8.92
N GLY A 40 14.14 -0.62 -8.88
CA GLY A 40 15.02 0.54 -9.05
C GLY A 40 14.74 1.61 -7.98
N LYS A 41 14.31 2.80 -8.42
CA LYS A 41 13.95 3.92 -7.54
C LYS A 41 12.44 4.11 -7.36
N ARG A 42 11.62 3.13 -7.78
CA ARG A 42 10.16 3.25 -7.82
C ARG A 42 9.47 2.25 -6.90
N VAL A 43 8.50 2.73 -6.13
CA VAL A 43 7.55 1.86 -5.42
C VAL A 43 6.55 1.30 -6.43
N MET A 44 6.40 -0.02 -6.42
CA MET A 44 5.62 -0.77 -7.39
C MET A 44 4.29 -1.23 -6.79
N GLY A 45 3.33 -1.58 -7.65
CA GLY A 45 2.08 -2.23 -7.22
C GLY A 45 1.05 -1.33 -6.53
N LEU A 46 1.41 -0.12 -6.10
CA LEU A 46 0.48 0.83 -5.44
C LEU A 46 -0.24 1.79 -6.42
N GLY A 47 -0.04 1.65 -7.74
CA GLY A 47 -0.58 2.59 -8.73
C GLY A 47 -2.11 2.59 -8.86
N ASN A 48 -2.77 1.52 -8.43
CA ASN A 48 -4.24 1.40 -8.43
C ASN A 48 -4.85 1.91 -7.12
N ILE A 49 -4.06 2.03 -6.05
CA ILE A 49 -4.50 2.62 -4.81
C ILE A 49 -4.42 4.14 -5.00
N ARG A 50 -5.57 4.81 -5.12
CA ARG A 50 -5.64 6.26 -5.27
C ARG A 50 -5.19 6.95 -3.97
N GLY A 51 -3.88 7.07 -3.79
CA GLY A 51 -3.28 7.96 -2.79
C GLY A 51 -3.03 9.33 -3.42
N THR A 52 -3.51 10.39 -2.79
CA THR A 52 -3.09 11.76 -3.09
C THR A 52 -1.59 11.91 -2.82
N LYS A 53 -0.83 12.45 -3.79
CA LYS A 53 0.59 12.80 -3.61
C LYS A 53 0.75 13.67 -2.36
N GLN A 54 1.68 13.29 -1.48
CA GLN A 54 2.17 14.16 -0.41
C GLN A 54 3.01 15.31 -0.99
N LEU A 55 2.92 16.44 -0.30
CA LEU A 55 3.80 17.61 -0.39
C LEU A 55 5.26 17.25 -0.08
#